data_AF-A0A960B3P7-F1
#
_entry.id   AF-A0A960B3P7-F1
#
_cell.length_a   1.000
_cell.length_b   1.000
_cell.length_c   1.000
_cell.angle_alpha   90.00
_cell.angle_beta   90.00
_cell.angle_gamma   90.00
#
_symmetry.space_group_name_H-M   'P 1'
#
loop_
_entity.id
_entity.type
_entity.pdbx_description
1 polymer ?
#
loop_
_entity_poly.entity_id
_entity_poly.type
_entity_poly.pdbx_seq_one_letter_code
_entity_poly.pdbx_strand_id
1 'polypeptide(L)'
;MTTGSGVADWRSRYMATVASDVRTRDGIGWEFSDFRQADVWAVFRDDAGPFPVLSASRGNSELPGIDDLWAMTSEAVTDLLAGVDIRDDVGWLGKNITGALLLAAADVDLWEGEEWAVELGDDDVPVAWALPGDDRVPFAWLRGHGLSGQHQIDIYQDDANFGLDFISTWRRELPAAALGGLRPRRDIPVVTGRIRGVEVVLDTVVDGSLAPGVVTEVLLHGEERSTLLIAAEAYARDEWHLYDESVVVVPDLEAADSLVWVPERPSWNSTVRPSRAE
;
A
#
# COMPACT_ATOMS: atom_id res chain seq x y z
N MET A 1 11.55 -23.10 26.39
CA MET A 1 11.08 -21.87 27.03
C MET A 1 10.11 -21.23 26.06
N THR A 2 8.83 -21.35 26.34
CA THR A 2 7.73 -20.79 25.56
C THR A 2 7.57 -19.33 25.96
N THR A 3 7.99 -18.41 25.10
CA THR A 3 7.64 -16.99 25.22
C THR A 3 6.15 -16.86 24.92
N GLY A 4 5.36 -16.52 25.94
CA GLY A 4 3.96 -16.18 25.77
C GLY A 4 3.85 -14.91 24.92
N SER A 5 3.31 -15.05 23.72
CA SER A 5 2.79 -13.94 22.92
C SER A 5 1.56 -13.39 23.66
N GLY A 6 1.77 -12.46 24.58
CA GLY A 6 0.68 -11.68 25.13
C GLY A 6 0.07 -10.85 24.00
N VAL A 7 -1.21 -11.07 23.71
CA VAL A 7 -1.97 -10.19 22.81
C VAL A 7 -1.80 -8.77 23.32
N ALA A 8 -1.36 -7.84 22.46
CA ALA A 8 -1.16 -6.45 22.85
C ALA A 8 -2.46 -5.85 23.41
N ASP A 9 -2.46 -5.43 24.67
CA ASP A 9 -3.60 -4.78 25.33
C ASP A 9 -3.52 -3.26 25.16
N TRP A 10 -3.71 -2.80 23.92
CA TRP A 10 -3.68 -1.37 23.58
C TRP A 10 -4.78 -0.58 24.30
N ARG A 11 -5.91 -1.21 24.65
CA ARG A 11 -7.05 -0.59 25.34
C ARG A 11 -6.73 -0.10 26.75
N SER A 12 -5.68 -0.65 27.36
CA SER A 12 -5.15 -0.14 28.63
C SER A 12 -4.43 1.20 28.50
N ARG A 13 -4.13 1.66 27.27
CA ARG A 13 -3.33 2.86 26.96
C ARG A 13 -4.04 3.88 26.08
N TYR A 14 -4.94 3.42 25.22
CA TYR A 14 -5.60 4.26 24.22
C TYR A 14 -7.12 4.07 24.25
N MET A 15 -7.81 5.11 23.79
CA MET A 15 -9.25 5.13 23.57
C MET A 15 -9.52 5.08 22.07
N ALA A 16 -10.59 4.39 21.67
CA ALA A 16 -11.07 4.36 20.29
C ALA A 16 -12.46 4.98 20.22
N THR A 17 -12.66 5.84 19.22
CA THR A 17 -13.98 6.31 18.80
C THR A 17 -14.30 5.65 17.47
N VAL A 18 -15.34 4.82 17.45
CA VAL A 18 -15.88 4.22 16.23
C VAL A 18 -17.06 5.07 15.81
N ALA A 19 -17.00 5.67 14.64
CA ALA A 19 -18.07 6.53 14.16
C ALA A 19 -18.53 6.11 12.77
N SER A 20 -19.86 6.01 12.62
CA SER A 20 -20.54 5.95 11.32
C SER A 20 -20.63 7.32 10.65
N ASP A 21 -20.19 8.38 11.34
CA ASP A 21 -20.21 9.78 10.91
C ASP A 21 -19.12 10.53 11.72
N VAL A 22 -17.87 10.42 11.26
CA VAL A 22 -16.74 11.10 11.88
C VAL A 22 -16.82 12.56 11.44
N ARG A 23 -16.94 13.48 12.41
CA ARG A 23 -17.39 14.89 12.28
C ARG A 23 -16.76 15.77 11.19
N THR A 24 -15.79 15.27 10.40
CA THR A 24 -15.06 16.00 9.37
C THR A 24 -14.84 15.24 8.04
N ARG A 25 -15.23 13.96 7.92
CA ARG A 25 -15.05 13.15 6.69
C ARG A 25 -16.27 12.27 6.44
N ASP A 26 -16.78 12.27 5.20
CA ASP A 26 -17.74 11.27 4.75
C ASP A 26 -17.04 9.88 4.80
N GLY A 27 -17.55 8.94 5.61
CA GLY A 27 -16.96 7.60 5.77
C GLY A 27 -17.17 6.97 7.15
N ILE A 28 -16.85 5.68 7.27
CA ILE A 28 -16.87 4.91 8.53
C ILE A 28 -15.42 4.75 8.98
N GLY A 29 -15.13 4.99 10.26
CA GLY A 29 -13.75 4.91 10.73
C GLY A 29 -13.56 4.79 12.24
N TRP A 30 -12.31 4.48 12.56
CA TRP A 30 -11.76 4.35 13.90
C TRP A 30 -10.74 5.46 14.13
N GLU A 31 -11.00 6.30 15.13
CA GLU A 31 -10.05 7.29 15.60
C GLU A 31 -9.52 6.88 16.97
N PHE A 32 -8.20 6.88 17.12
CA PHE A 32 -7.53 6.49 18.34
C PHE A 32 -6.86 7.70 19.00
N SER A 33 -7.05 7.83 20.31
CA SER A 33 -6.47 8.88 21.13
C SER A 33 -5.82 8.33 22.40
N ASP A 34 -4.85 9.06 22.95
CA ASP A 34 -4.32 8.78 24.27
C ASP A 34 -5.31 9.21 25.39
N PHE A 35 -5.00 8.92 26.65
CA PHE A 35 -5.86 9.35 27.78
C PHE A 35 -5.87 10.86 28.02
N ARG A 36 -5.06 11.63 27.31
CA ARG A 36 -5.09 13.10 27.28
C ARG A 36 -5.96 13.62 26.13
N GLN A 37 -6.63 12.72 25.41
CA GLN A 37 -7.46 13.02 24.24
C GLN A 37 -6.67 13.59 23.07
N ALA A 38 -5.38 13.27 22.98
CA ALA A 38 -4.55 13.65 21.85
C ALA A 38 -4.62 12.55 20.78
N ASP A 39 -4.91 12.94 19.54
CA ASP A 39 -5.03 11.98 18.42
C ASP A 39 -3.69 11.32 18.13
N VAL A 40 -3.69 9.98 18.02
CA VAL A 40 -2.48 9.18 17.77
C VAL A 40 -2.52 8.46 16.42
N TRP A 41 -3.69 7.96 16.02
CA TRP A 41 -3.85 7.15 14.83
C TRP A 41 -5.29 7.16 14.36
N ALA A 42 -5.52 6.99 13.07
CA ALA A 42 -6.86 6.81 12.54
C ALA A 42 -6.86 5.86 11.35
N VAL A 43 -7.94 5.10 11.21
CA VAL A 43 -8.20 4.16 10.12
C VAL A 43 -9.61 4.36 9.60
N PHE A 44 -9.79 4.53 8.30
CA PHE A 44 -11.09 4.80 7.68
C PHE A 44 -11.34 3.86 6.50
N ARG A 45 -12.61 3.74 6.12
CA ARG A 45 -13.05 3.20 4.85
C ARG A 45 -13.95 4.20 4.14
N ASP A 46 -13.69 4.42 2.87
CA ASP A 46 -14.59 5.11 1.94
C ASP A 46 -15.10 4.15 0.88
N ASP A 47 -16.38 4.31 0.53
CA ASP A 47 -17.09 3.49 -0.45
C ASP A 47 -17.71 4.36 -1.57
N ALA A 48 -17.35 5.64 -1.65
CA ALA A 48 -17.93 6.56 -2.64
C ALA A 48 -17.45 6.29 -4.09
N GLY A 49 -16.33 5.59 -4.24
CA GLY A 49 -15.71 5.27 -5.53
C GLY A 49 -16.14 3.90 -6.10
N PRO A 50 -15.46 3.46 -7.18
CA PRO A 50 -15.68 2.13 -7.76
C PRO A 50 -15.19 0.99 -6.84
N PHE A 51 -14.35 1.31 -5.86
CA PHE A 51 -13.75 0.36 -4.93
C PHE A 51 -13.89 0.87 -3.49
N PRO A 52 -13.99 -0.04 -2.50
CA PRO A 52 -13.66 0.29 -1.12
C PRO A 52 -12.20 0.76 -1.02
N VAL A 53 -11.99 1.90 -0.39
CA VAL A 53 -10.66 2.45 -0.12
C VAL A 53 -10.47 2.52 1.38
N LEU A 54 -9.50 1.75 1.90
CA LEU A 54 -9.11 1.84 3.30
C LEU A 54 -7.95 2.80 3.45
N SER A 55 -7.99 3.68 4.43
CA SER A 55 -6.92 4.65 4.67
C SER A 55 -6.47 4.66 6.12
N ALA A 56 -5.21 5.02 6.33
CA ALA A 56 -4.65 5.24 7.65
C ALA A 56 -3.82 6.51 7.66
N SER A 57 -3.81 7.20 8.80
CA SER A 57 -3.04 8.43 8.98
C SER A 57 -2.55 8.57 10.42
N ARG A 58 -1.38 9.21 10.57
CA ARG A 58 -0.84 9.56 11.88
C ARG A 58 -1.65 10.69 12.50
N GLY A 59 -1.84 10.61 13.82
CA GLY A 59 -2.21 11.78 14.61
C GLY A 59 -1.02 12.73 14.82
N ASN A 60 -1.26 13.83 15.53
CA ASN A 60 -0.22 14.81 15.86
C ASN A 60 0.63 14.41 17.09
N SER A 61 0.25 13.33 17.76
CA SER A 61 0.89 12.84 18.98
C SER A 61 1.96 11.78 18.69
N GLU A 62 2.65 11.33 19.73
CA GLU A 62 3.57 10.19 19.63
C GLU A 62 2.82 8.94 19.17
N LEU A 63 3.41 8.21 18.22
CA LEU A 63 2.82 6.97 17.71
C LEU A 63 2.84 5.88 18.78
N PRO A 64 1.80 5.02 18.82
CA PRO A 64 1.83 3.80 19.60
C PRO A 64 3.03 2.91 19.22
N GLY A 65 3.49 2.10 20.17
CA GLY A 65 4.46 1.06 19.87
C GLY A 65 3.95 0.10 18.79
N ILE A 66 4.86 -0.52 18.03
CA ILE A 66 4.51 -1.29 16.83
C ILE A 66 3.47 -2.40 17.08
N ASP A 67 3.55 -3.10 18.22
CA ASP A 67 2.60 -4.16 18.57
C ASP A 67 1.19 -3.61 18.84
N ASP A 68 1.09 -2.44 19.49
CA ASP A 68 -0.18 -1.75 19.72
C ASP A 68 -0.74 -1.23 18.40
N LEU A 69 0.10 -0.61 17.59
CA LEU A 69 -0.31 -0.02 16.32
C LEU A 69 -0.81 -1.09 15.36
N TRP A 70 -0.14 -2.24 15.31
CA TRP A 70 -0.61 -3.41 14.58
C TRP A 70 -1.96 -3.89 15.10
N ALA A 71 -2.09 -4.11 16.41
CA ALA A 71 -3.34 -4.61 17.00
C ALA A 71 -4.52 -3.66 16.79
N MET A 72 -4.31 -2.35 16.97
CA MET A 72 -5.30 -1.29 16.73
C MET A 72 -5.73 -1.27 15.25
N THR A 73 -4.75 -1.31 14.33
CA THR A 73 -5.02 -1.26 12.89
C THR A 73 -5.72 -2.53 12.41
N SER A 74 -5.27 -3.72 12.81
CA SER A 74 -5.91 -4.99 12.45
C SER A 74 -7.35 -5.08 12.95
N GLU A 75 -7.62 -4.58 14.16
CA GLU A 75 -8.98 -4.56 14.69
C GLU A 75 -9.89 -3.64 13.88
N ALA A 76 -9.44 -2.42 13.59
CA ALA A 76 -10.19 -1.47 12.76
C ALA A 76 -10.44 -2.03 11.35
N VAL A 77 -9.41 -2.61 10.71
CA VAL A 77 -9.54 -3.23 9.37
C VAL A 77 -10.56 -4.36 9.40
N THR A 78 -10.52 -5.23 10.43
CA THR A 78 -11.47 -6.35 10.55
C THR A 78 -12.91 -5.85 10.65
N ASP A 79 -13.16 -4.85 11.49
CA ASP A 79 -14.49 -4.23 11.65
C ASP A 79 -14.97 -3.55 10.36
N LEU A 80 -14.08 -2.81 9.70
CA LEU A 80 -14.38 -2.12 8.45
C LEU A 80 -14.64 -3.10 7.28
N LEU A 81 -13.95 -4.23 7.19
CA LEU A 81 -14.25 -5.24 6.16
C LEU A 81 -15.59 -5.95 6.42
N ALA A 82 -15.88 -6.27 7.68
CA ALA A 82 -17.15 -6.88 8.06
C ALA A 82 -18.36 -6.00 7.72
N GLY A 83 -18.20 -4.67 7.80
CA GLY A 83 -19.24 -3.71 7.45
C GLY A 83 -19.67 -3.70 5.97
N VAL A 84 -18.93 -4.37 5.08
CA VAL A 84 -19.25 -4.52 3.64
C VAL A 84 -19.34 -5.98 3.20
N ASP A 85 -19.47 -6.92 4.15
CA ASP A 85 -19.56 -8.37 3.89
C ASP A 85 -18.37 -8.94 3.09
N ILE A 86 -17.21 -8.28 3.18
CA ILE A 86 -15.96 -8.81 2.62
C ILE A 86 -15.42 -9.84 3.60
N ARG A 87 -15.32 -11.09 3.15
CA ARG A 87 -14.87 -12.22 3.98
C ARG A 87 -13.36 -12.38 3.89
N ASP A 88 -12.72 -12.47 5.05
CA ASP A 88 -11.31 -12.82 5.19
C ASP A 88 -11.17 -14.10 6.02
N ASP A 89 -11.69 -15.21 5.50
CA ASP A 89 -11.79 -16.49 6.21
C ASP A 89 -10.42 -17.03 6.67
N VAL A 90 -9.36 -16.72 5.92
CA VAL A 90 -7.98 -17.13 6.20
C VAL A 90 -7.23 -16.09 7.05
N GLY A 91 -7.74 -14.86 7.13
CA GLY A 91 -7.09 -13.76 7.83
C GLY A 91 -5.89 -13.18 7.09
N TRP A 92 -5.73 -13.48 5.79
CA TRP A 92 -4.59 -13.01 4.98
C TRP A 92 -4.86 -11.60 4.47
N LEU A 93 -6.05 -11.34 3.95
CA LEU A 93 -6.39 -10.05 3.33
C LEU A 93 -6.33 -8.91 4.34
N GLY A 94 -6.94 -9.09 5.51
CA GLY A 94 -6.93 -8.11 6.59
C GLY A 94 -5.53 -7.85 7.13
N LYS A 95 -4.66 -8.87 7.17
CA LYS A 95 -3.24 -8.69 7.52
C LYS A 95 -2.48 -7.93 6.44
N ASN A 96 -2.73 -8.23 5.16
CA ASN A 96 -2.07 -7.56 4.05
C ASN A 96 -2.44 -6.07 4.02
N ILE A 97 -3.74 -5.76 4.15
CA ILE A 97 -4.23 -4.37 4.27
C ILE A 97 -3.64 -3.70 5.52
N THR A 98 -3.60 -4.39 6.67
CA THR A 98 -2.94 -3.85 7.87
C THR A 98 -1.48 -3.50 7.59
N GLY A 99 -0.72 -4.40 6.94
CA GLY A 99 0.68 -4.19 6.59
C GLY A 99 0.88 -2.97 5.69
N ALA A 100 0.03 -2.83 4.67
CA ALA A 100 -0.01 -1.66 3.79
C ALA A 100 -0.28 -0.36 4.58
N LEU A 101 -1.35 -0.32 5.38
CA LEU A 101 -1.74 0.86 6.14
C LEU A 101 -0.69 1.30 7.16
N LEU A 102 0.07 0.35 7.75
CA LEU A 102 1.15 0.65 8.67
C LEU A 102 2.35 1.33 8.01
N LEU A 103 2.44 1.38 6.68
CA LEU A 103 3.40 2.27 6.01
C LEU A 103 3.13 3.74 6.37
N ALA A 104 1.90 4.11 6.73
CA ALA A 104 1.60 5.45 7.24
C ALA A 104 2.32 5.74 8.57
N ALA A 105 2.91 4.75 9.25
CA ALA A 105 3.72 4.92 10.46
C ALA A 105 5.24 4.94 10.17
N ALA A 106 5.66 4.75 8.92
CA ALA A 106 7.06 4.64 8.53
C ALA A 106 7.72 6.00 8.21
N ASP A 107 8.93 6.19 8.72
CA ASP A 107 9.84 7.25 8.27
C ASP A 107 10.91 6.60 7.39
N VAL A 108 10.84 6.80 6.08
CA VAL A 108 11.63 6.06 5.07
C VAL A 108 12.79 6.90 4.54
N ASP A 109 14.02 6.45 4.75
CA ASP A 109 15.23 7.12 4.28
C ASP A 109 15.57 6.80 2.82
N LEU A 110 15.23 5.59 2.38
CA LEU A 110 15.67 5.01 1.11
C LEU A 110 14.68 3.94 0.63
N TRP A 111 14.48 3.88 -0.68
CA TRP A 111 13.85 2.74 -1.36
C TRP A 111 14.86 2.01 -2.24
N GLU A 112 14.84 0.70 -2.21
CA GLU A 112 15.55 -0.15 -3.18
C GLU A 112 14.63 -1.24 -3.72
N GLY A 113 15.03 -1.86 -4.81
CA GLY A 113 14.21 -2.87 -5.49
C GLY A 113 14.87 -3.37 -6.75
N GLU A 114 14.32 -4.45 -7.30
CA GLU A 114 14.70 -4.95 -8.62
C GLU A 114 13.69 -4.46 -9.65
N GLU A 115 14.14 -3.60 -10.55
CA GLU A 115 13.34 -3.11 -11.67
C GLU A 115 13.25 -4.18 -12.75
N TRP A 116 12.07 -4.36 -13.33
CA TRP A 116 11.84 -5.14 -14.54
C TRP A 116 12.17 -4.32 -15.79
N ALA A 117 12.71 -4.98 -16.81
CA ALA A 117 12.80 -4.41 -18.14
C ALA A 117 11.40 -4.13 -18.68
N VAL A 118 11.23 -2.98 -19.34
CA VAL A 118 9.95 -2.58 -19.95
C VAL A 118 9.74 -3.31 -21.28
N GLU A 119 10.82 -3.76 -21.91
CA GLU A 119 10.78 -4.60 -23.10
C GLU A 119 11.85 -5.68 -23.00
N LEU A 120 11.44 -6.92 -23.25
CA LEU A 120 12.28 -8.09 -23.37
C LEU A 120 12.37 -8.50 -24.85
N GLY A 121 13.57 -8.85 -25.29
CA GLY A 121 13.83 -9.43 -26.61
C GLY A 121 13.83 -10.96 -26.54
N ASP A 122 14.45 -11.58 -27.53
CA ASP A 122 14.65 -13.03 -27.54
C ASP A 122 15.42 -13.49 -26.29
N ASP A 123 15.04 -14.65 -25.75
CA ASP A 123 15.65 -15.29 -24.56
C ASP A 123 15.67 -14.39 -23.30
N ASP A 124 14.62 -13.61 -23.07
CA ASP A 124 14.45 -12.70 -21.91
C ASP A 124 15.57 -11.67 -21.74
N VAL A 125 16.20 -11.28 -22.85
CA VAL A 125 17.25 -10.26 -22.85
C VAL A 125 16.60 -8.88 -22.76
N PRO A 126 16.97 -8.03 -21.78
CA PRO A 126 16.39 -6.70 -21.65
C PRO A 126 16.78 -5.81 -22.85
N VAL A 127 15.78 -5.35 -23.59
CA VAL A 127 15.94 -4.44 -24.73
C VAL A 127 15.72 -3.00 -24.30
N ALA A 128 14.80 -2.76 -23.36
CA ALA A 128 14.54 -1.43 -22.83
C ALA A 128 14.23 -1.46 -21.33
N TRP A 129 14.57 -0.35 -20.69
CA TRP A 129 14.23 -0.08 -19.29
C TRP A 129 13.40 1.19 -19.20
N ALA A 130 12.84 1.45 -18.02
CA ALA A 130 12.25 2.76 -17.76
C ALA A 130 13.35 3.85 -17.80
N LEU A 131 13.02 4.97 -18.42
CA LEU A 131 13.86 6.14 -18.57
C LEU A 131 13.58 7.15 -17.45
N PRO A 132 14.55 8.02 -17.11
CA PRO A 132 14.28 9.16 -16.25
C PRO A 132 13.15 10.02 -16.85
N GLY A 133 12.04 10.16 -16.12
CA GLY A 133 10.86 10.89 -16.57
C GLY A 133 9.75 10.03 -17.17
N ASP A 134 9.93 8.70 -17.28
CA ASP A 134 8.81 7.80 -17.55
C ASP A 134 7.84 7.84 -16.33
N ASP A 135 6.53 7.96 -16.61
CA ASP A 135 5.50 8.05 -15.58
C ASP A 135 5.20 6.71 -14.89
N ARG A 136 5.82 5.62 -15.35
CA ARG A 136 5.66 4.26 -14.81
C ARG A 136 7.01 3.55 -14.78
N VAL A 137 7.33 2.93 -13.66
CA VAL A 137 8.53 2.09 -13.51
C VAL A 137 8.14 0.77 -12.84
N PRO A 138 8.35 -0.40 -13.49
CA PRO A 138 7.94 -1.68 -12.95
C PRO A 138 9.04 -2.28 -12.07
N PHE A 139 8.68 -2.81 -10.90
CA PHE A 139 9.59 -3.50 -9.99
C PHE A 139 9.06 -4.87 -9.63
N ALA A 140 9.92 -5.89 -9.60
CA ALA A 140 9.57 -7.20 -9.08
C ALA A 140 9.26 -7.15 -7.57
N TRP A 141 9.91 -6.23 -6.87
CA TRP A 141 9.72 -5.96 -5.46
C TRP A 141 10.34 -4.62 -5.08
N LEU A 142 9.85 -4.02 -3.99
CA LEU A 142 10.38 -2.82 -3.36
C LEU A 142 10.70 -3.06 -1.89
N ARG A 143 11.71 -2.36 -1.36
CA ARG A 143 12.01 -2.31 0.06
C ARG A 143 12.36 -0.91 0.51
N GLY A 144 11.53 -0.37 1.40
CA GLY A 144 11.80 0.86 2.13
C GLY A 144 12.67 0.57 3.35
N HIS A 145 13.69 1.40 3.58
CA HIS A 145 14.53 1.38 4.77
C HIS A 145 14.29 2.63 5.59
N GLY A 146 14.14 2.48 6.90
CA GLY A 146 13.91 3.59 7.80
C GLY A 146 14.30 3.27 9.24
N LEU A 147 14.20 4.28 10.11
CA LEU A 147 14.49 4.13 11.54
C LEU A 147 13.56 3.12 12.23
N SER A 148 12.32 3.01 11.76
CA SER A 148 11.31 2.07 12.25
C SER A 148 11.53 0.63 11.77
N GLY A 149 12.41 0.42 10.79
CA GLY A 149 12.71 -0.89 10.23
C GLY A 149 12.69 -0.92 8.71
N GLN A 150 12.47 -2.12 8.17
CA GLN A 150 12.36 -2.35 6.73
C GLN A 150 10.92 -2.70 6.38
N HIS A 151 10.45 -2.17 5.25
CA HIS A 151 9.11 -2.44 4.72
C HIS A 151 9.25 -3.00 3.31
N GLN A 152 8.89 -4.27 3.13
CA GLN A 152 8.98 -4.94 1.83
C GLN A 152 7.60 -4.98 1.18
N ILE A 153 7.58 -4.72 -0.12
CA ILE A 153 6.41 -4.77 -0.98
C ILE A 153 6.75 -5.74 -2.11
N ASP A 154 6.03 -6.84 -2.16
CA ASP A 154 6.10 -7.87 -3.19
C ASP A 154 4.79 -7.89 -3.99
N ILE A 155 4.69 -8.87 -4.89
CA ILE A 155 3.45 -9.23 -5.55
C ILE A 155 2.85 -10.46 -4.89
N TYR A 156 1.56 -10.36 -4.59
CA TYR A 156 0.69 -11.49 -4.29
C TYR A 156 0.23 -12.13 -5.59
N GLN A 157 0.23 -13.45 -5.61
CA GLN A 157 -0.30 -14.26 -6.71
C GLN A 157 -1.15 -15.39 -6.13
N ASP A 158 -2.38 -15.52 -6.62
CA ASP A 158 -3.23 -16.68 -6.38
C ASP A 158 -4.06 -16.99 -7.63
N ASP A 159 -3.84 -18.18 -8.18
CA ASP A 159 -4.26 -18.56 -9.53
C ASP A 159 -3.87 -17.50 -10.59
N ALA A 160 -4.86 -16.76 -11.10
CA ALA A 160 -4.69 -15.70 -12.10
C ALA A 160 -4.89 -14.29 -11.52
N ASN A 161 -5.04 -14.15 -10.20
CA ASN A 161 -5.20 -12.85 -9.55
C ASN A 161 -3.86 -12.38 -9.00
N PHE A 162 -3.47 -11.17 -9.38
CA PHE A 162 -2.27 -10.51 -8.87
C PHE A 162 -2.63 -9.24 -8.11
N GLY A 163 -1.85 -8.99 -7.06
CA GLY A 163 -1.99 -7.82 -6.21
C GLY A 163 -0.69 -7.47 -5.52
N LEU A 164 -0.72 -6.46 -4.67
CA LEU A 164 0.40 -6.02 -3.86
C LEU A 164 0.43 -6.81 -2.54
N ASP A 165 1.61 -7.30 -2.14
CA ASP A 165 1.84 -8.01 -0.88
C ASP A 165 2.75 -7.19 0.05
N PHE A 166 2.25 -6.88 1.24
CA PHE A 166 2.92 -6.11 2.30
C PHE A 166 3.25 -6.95 3.53
N ILE A 167 2.91 -8.24 3.51
CA ILE A 167 3.16 -9.19 4.61
C ILE A 167 4.05 -10.36 4.17
N SER A 168 4.65 -10.26 2.99
CA SER A 168 5.65 -11.19 2.50
C SER A 168 6.69 -11.49 3.57
N THR A 169 6.88 -12.78 3.84
CA THR A 169 7.89 -13.26 4.80
C THR A 169 9.25 -13.47 4.14
N TRP A 170 9.32 -13.32 2.82
CA TRP A 170 10.51 -13.57 2.03
C TRP A 170 11.40 -12.35 2.09
N ARG A 171 12.49 -12.40 2.86
CA ARG A 171 13.44 -11.28 2.88
C ARG A 171 14.28 -11.31 1.62
N ARG A 172 13.97 -10.41 0.67
CA ARG A 172 14.77 -10.24 -0.54
C ARG A 172 15.99 -9.37 -0.23
N GLU A 173 17.10 -9.65 -0.90
CA GLU A 173 18.30 -8.82 -0.83
C GLU A 173 18.57 -8.25 -2.22
N LEU A 174 18.94 -6.97 -2.28
CA LEU A 174 19.22 -6.33 -3.55
C LEU A 174 20.44 -7.01 -4.21
N PRO A 175 20.30 -7.58 -5.42
CA PRO A 175 21.43 -8.20 -6.10
C PRO A 175 22.54 -7.21 -6.41
N ALA A 176 23.78 -7.69 -6.48
CA ALA A 176 24.95 -6.86 -6.77
C ALA A 176 25.02 -6.40 -8.24
N ALA A 177 24.33 -7.10 -9.14
CA ALA A 177 24.34 -6.85 -10.58
C ALA A 177 22.99 -7.26 -11.20
N ALA A 178 22.72 -6.74 -12.40
CA ALA A 178 21.57 -7.15 -13.19
C ALA A 178 21.65 -8.62 -13.60
N LEU A 179 20.50 -9.29 -13.69
CA LEU A 179 20.37 -10.69 -14.09
C LEU A 179 19.07 -10.87 -14.88
N GLY A 180 19.17 -11.38 -16.12
CA GLY A 180 18.02 -11.49 -17.02
C GLY A 180 17.34 -10.14 -17.24
N GLY A 181 16.02 -10.11 -17.17
CA GLY A 181 15.18 -8.92 -17.26
C GLY A 181 15.17 -8.02 -16.02
N LEU A 182 16.02 -8.27 -15.01
CA LEU A 182 16.00 -7.55 -13.73
C LEU A 182 17.27 -6.74 -13.49
N ARG A 183 17.13 -5.51 -12.98
CA ARG A 183 18.28 -4.70 -12.52
C ARG A 183 18.07 -4.10 -11.13
N PRO A 184 19.11 -4.08 -10.28
CA PRO A 184 19.01 -3.47 -8.96
C PRO A 184 18.93 -1.93 -9.05
N ARG A 185 18.02 -1.32 -8.30
CA ARG A 185 17.84 0.15 -8.19
C ARG A 185 17.82 0.60 -6.73
N ARG A 186 18.28 1.83 -6.50
CA ARG A 186 18.22 2.54 -5.20
C ARG A 186 17.72 3.99 -5.31
N ASP A 187 17.56 4.46 -6.54
CA ASP A 187 17.09 5.77 -6.93
C ASP A 187 15.63 5.66 -7.41
N ILE A 188 14.79 5.05 -6.59
CA ILE A 188 13.40 4.75 -6.91
C ILE A 188 12.55 5.98 -6.58
N PRO A 189 11.67 6.46 -7.48
CA PRO A 189 10.93 7.70 -7.31
C PRO A 189 9.72 7.58 -6.36
N VAL A 190 9.83 6.77 -5.30
CA VAL A 190 8.81 6.66 -4.26
C VAL A 190 9.01 7.75 -3.20
N VAL A 191 7.93 8.17 -2.55
CA VAL A 191 7.99 9.08 -1.39
C VAL A 191 8.97 8.62 -0.32
N THR A 192 9.82 9.54 0.14
CA THR A 192 10.75 9.36 1.26
C THR A 192 10.42 10.35 2.38
N GLY A 193 11.04 10.17 3.54
CA GLY A 193 10.75 10.90 4.77
C GLY A 193 9.53 10.34 5.48
N ARG A 194 8.81 11.21 6.18
CA ARG A 194 7.61 10.84 6.92
C ARG A 194 6.46 10.55 5.95
N ILE A 195 5.98 9.31 5.97
CA ILE A 195 4.69 8.96 5.35
C ILE A 195 3.58 9.44 6.29
N ARG A 196 2.72 10.34 5.80
CA ARG A 196 1.65 10.98 6.58
C ARG A 196 0.33 10.22 6.51
N GLY A 197 0.11 9.52 5.41
CA GLY A 197 -1.06 8.71 5.20
C GLY A 197 -0.84 7.69 4.11
N VAL A 198 -1.67 6.66 4.13
CA VAL A 198 -1.71 5.60 3.13
C VAL A 198 -3.16 5.32 2.80
N GLU A 199 -3.44 5.11 1.52
CA GLU A 199 -4.75 4.65 1.04
C GLU A 199 -4.55 3.36 0.25
N VAL A 200 -5.41 2.38 0.48
CA VAL A 200 -5.33 1.02 -0.04
C VAL A 200 -6.61 0.74 -0.78
N VAL A 201 -6.50 0.50 -2.09
CA VAL A 201 -7.62 0.09 -2.93
C VAL A 201 -7.83 -1.41 -2.76
N LEU A 202 -9.06 -1.78 -2.43
CA LEU A 202 -9.48 -3.16 -2.36
C LEU A 202 -10.38 -3.49 -3.54
N ASP A 203 -9.83 -4.17 -4.54
CA ASP A 203 -10.60 -4.60 -5.71
C ASP A 203 -11.31 -5.92 -5.42
N THR A 204 -12.64 -5.91 -5.52
CA THR A 204 -13.49 -7.10 -5.33
C THR A 204 -13.99 -7.67 -6.67
N VAL A 205 -13.62 -7.06 -7.79
CA VAL A 205 -13.96 -7.47 -9.16
C VAL A 205 -12.70 -7.44 -10.03
N VAL A 206 -11.80 -8.41 -9.80
CA VAL A 206 -10.54 -8.52 -10.56
C VAL A 206 -10.80 -9.20 -11.90
N ASP A 207 -10.34 -8.57 -12.99
CA ASP A 207 -10.55 -9.03 -14.38
C ASP A 207 -12.03 -9.41 -14.69
N GLY A 208 -12.97 -8.61 -14.16
CA GLY A 208 -14.40 -8.82 -14.35
C GLY A 208 -15.00 -10.00 -13.56
N SER A 209 -14.22 -10.66 -12.72
CA SER A 209 -14.65 -11.79 -11.88
C SER A 209 -14.73 -11.38 -10.41
N LEU A 210 -15.78 -11.82 -9.71
CA LEU A 210 -15.89 -11.59 -8.26
C LEU A 210 -14.72 -12.29 -7.54
N ALA A 211 -13.94 -11.50 -6.82
CA ALA A 211 -12.82 -11.95 -6.01
C ALA A 211 -13.11 -11.70 -4.51
N PRO A 212 -12.50 -12.46 -3.58
CA PRO A 212 -12.57 -12.19 -2.14
C PRO A 212 -12.01 -10.80 -1.73
N GLY A 213 -11.34 -10.10 -2.65
CA GLY A 213 -10.69 -8.81 -2.43
C GLY A 213 -9.19 -8.91 -2.65
N VAL A 214 -8.64 -8.10 -3.55
CA VAL A 214 -7.20 -8.01 -3.82
C VAL A 214 -6.75 -6.57 -3.61
N VAL A 215 -5.59 -6.39 -2.96
CA VAL A 215 -4.97 -5.05 -2.86
C VAL A 215 -4.29 -4.76 -4.18
N THR A 216 -4.88 -3.89 -4.99
CA THR A 216 -4.41 -3.63 -6.36
C THR A 216 -3.62 -2.34 -6.46
N GLU A 217 -3.94 -1.37 -5.59
CA GLU A 217 -3.26 -0.09 -5.55
C GLU A 217 -3.05 0.40 -4.13
N VAL A 218 -1.93 1.08 -3.92
CA VAL A 218 -1.63 1.77 -2.66
C VAL A 218 -1.07 3.15 -2.94
N LEU A 219 -1.76 4.18 -2.45
CA LEU A 219 -1.32 5.57 -2.53
C LEU A 219 -0.60 5.95 -1.23
N LEU A 220 0.69 6.26 -1.35
CA LEU A 220 1.53 6.73 -0.25
C LEU A 220 1.56 8.25 -0.26
N HIS A 221 1.22 8.88 0.86
CA HIS A 221 1.26 10.34 1.02
C HIS A 221 2.51 10.76 1.81
N GLY A 222 3.47 11.37 1.12
CA GLY A 222 4.62 12.00 1.75
C GLY A 222 4.32 13.43 2.22
N GLU A 223 5.36 14.18 2.56
CA GLU A 223 5.19 15.58 3.00
C GLU A 223 4.90 16.55 1.85
N GLU A 224 5.52 16.32 0.69
CA GLU A 224 5.48 17.24 -0.46
C GLU A 224 4.79 16.65 -1.70
N ARG A 225 4.71 15.32 -1.78
CA ARG A 225 4.19 14.60 -2.93
C ARG A 225 3.59 13.27 -2.48
N SER A 226 2.83 12.64 -3.36
CA SER A 226 2.38 11.26 -3.19
C SER A 226 3.14 10.33 -4.14
N THR A 227 2.89 9.04 -4.02
CA THR A 227 3.32 8.00 -4.98
C THR A 227 2.27 6.92 -4.97
N LEU A 228 1.80 6.54 -6.16
CA LEU A 228 0.89 5.43 -6.32
C LEU A 228 1.68 4.16 -6.70
N LEU A 229 1.40 3.08 -6.00
CA LEU A 229 1.87 1.74 -6.32
C LEU A 229 0.70 0.98 -6.93
N ILE A 230 0.91 0.31 -8.06
CA ILE A 230 -0.12 -0.46 -8.77
C ILE A 230 0.44 -1.86 -9.07
N ALA A 231 -0.35 -2.91 -8.84
CA ALA A 231 -0.06 -4.24 -9.36
C ALA A 231 -0.33 -4.26 -10.88
N ALA A 232 0.73 -4.26 -11.68
CA ALA A 232 0.67 -4.16 -13.14
C ALA A 232 2.00 -4.61 -13.76
N GLU A 233 2.06 -4.76 -15.08
CA GLU A 233 3.30 -5.10 -15.80
C GLU A 233 3.36 -4.44 -17.18
N ALA A 234 4.58 -4.22 -17.68
CA ALA A 234 4.82 -3.76 -19.04
C ALA A 234 5.02 -4.97 -19.97
N TYR A 235 4.18 -5.09 -21.00
CA TYR A 235 4.36 -6.07 -22.09
C TYR A 235 5.12 -5.42 -23.26
N ALA A 236 4.97 -4.10 -23.40
CA ALA A 236 5.77 -3.24 -24.23
C ALA A 236 5.79 -1.83 -23.63
N ARG A 237 6.61 -0.91 -24.18
CA ARG A 237 6.67 0.47 -23.69
C ARG A 237 5.31 1.18 -23.66
N ASP A 238 4.43 0.87 -24.61
CA ASP A 238 3.09 1.43 -24.75
C ASP A 238 1.96 0.46 -24.37
N GLU A 239 2.28 -0.76 -23.91
CA GLU A 239 1.29 -1.77 -23.52
C GLU A 239 1.51 -2.21 -22.07
N TRP A 240 0.58 -1.81 -21.20
CA TRP A 240 0.65 -2.02 -19.75
C TRP A 240 -0.59 -2.72 -19.25
N HIS A 241 -0.38 -3.85 -18.58
CA HIS A 241 -1.45 -4.71 -18.08
C HIS A 241 -1.63 -4.52 -16.58
N LEU A 242 -2.85 -4.29 -16.11
CA LEU A 242 -3.19 -4.31 -14.68
C LEU A 242 -3.26 -5.75 -14.18
N TYR A 243 -3.15 -5.91 -12.86
CA TYR A 243 -3.28 -7.21 -12.20
C TYR A 243 -2.21 -8.19 -12.69
N ASP A 244 -0.94 -7.78 -12.63
CA ASP A 244 0.18 -8.60 -13.12
C ASP A 244 1.42 -8.53 -12.19
N GLU A 245 2.51 -9.16 -12.61
CA GLU A 245 3.65 -9.58 -11.78
C GLU A 245 4.64 -8.48 -11.32
N SER A 246 4.28 -7.19 -11.46
CA SER A 246 5.13 -6.09 -10.98
C SER A 246 4.42 -5.08 -10.07
N VAL A 247 5.21 -4.51 -9.15
CA VAL A 247 4.88 -3.29 -8.41
C VAL A 247 5.26 -2.11 -9.30
N VAL A 248 4.30 -1.51 -9.97
CA VAL A 248 4.51 -0.34 -10.82
C VAL A 248 4.43 0.93 -9.98
N VAL A 249 5.51 1.71 -10.00
CA VAL A 249 5.59 3.02 -9.34
C VAL A 249 5.11 4.10 -10.30
N VAL A 250 4.12 4.87 -9.87
CA VAL A 250 3.53 6.00 -10.60
C VAL A 250 3.58 7.26 -9.73
N PRO A 251 3.84 8.45 -10.29
CA PRO A 251 3.97 9.69 -9.50
C PRO A 251 2.79 9.99 -8.58
N ASP A 252 1.56 9.87 -9.06
CA ASP A 252 0.34 10.12 -8.29
C ASP A 252 -0.90 9.55 -9.02
N LEU A 253 -2.10 9.81 -8.47
CA LEU A 253 -3.37 9.40 -9.07
C LEU A 253 -3.64 10.09 -10.42
N GLU A 254 -3.32 11.38 -10.54
CA GLU A 254 -3.59 12.13 -11.78
C GLU A 254 -2.76 11.59 -12.93
N ALA A 255 -1.47 11.29 -12.67
CA ALA A 255 -0.60 10.61 -13.61
C ALA A 255 -1.20 9.25 -13.99
N ALA A 256 -1.62 8.43 -13.02
CA ALA A 256 -2.21 7.12 -13.27
C ALA A 256 -3.47 7.16 -14.14
N ASP A 257 -4.36 8.14 -13.89
CA ASP A 257 -5.61 8.34 -14.63
C ASP A 257 -5.38 8.80 -16.08
N SER A 258 -4.23 9.44 -16.36
CA SER A 258 -3.87 9.92 -17.70
C SER A 258 -3.28 8.83 -18.61
N LEU A 259 -2.93 7.68 -18.04
CA LEU A 259 -2.20 6.61 -18.72
C LEU A 259 -3.16 5.56 -19.28
N VAL A 260 -2.75 4.91 -20.37
CA VAL A 260 -3.48 3.78 -20.95
C VAL A 260 -3.10 2.49 -20.20
N TRP A 261 -4.12 1.77 -19.76
CA TRP A 261 -4.04 0.50 -19.05
C TRP A 261 -4.89 -0.56 -19.76
N VAL A 262 -4.48 -1.82 -19.65
CA VAL A 262 -5.23 -2.99 -20.12
C VAL A 262 -5.50 -3.92 -18.94
N PRO A 263 -6.76 -4.19 -18.55
CA PRO A 263 -7.97 -3.45 -18.92
C PRO A 263 -7.91 -1.98 -18.47
N GLU A 264 -8.90 -1.19 -18.88
CA GLU A 264 -9.03 0.21 -18.46
C GLU A 264 -9.13 0.30 -16.93
N ARG A 265 -8.27 1.13 -16.33
CA ARG A 265 -8.22 1.36 -14.88
C ARG A 265 -9.41 2.24 -14.43
N PRO A 266 -10.28 1.78 -13.53
CA PRO A 266 -11.33 2.64 -12.97
C PRO A 266 -10.72 3.73 -12.07
N SER A 267 -11.01 4.99 -12.38
CA SER A 267 -10.54 6.13 -11.58
C SER A 267 -11.21 6.16 -10.20
N TRP A 268 -10.44 6.46 -9.16
CA TRP A 268 -10.93 6.69 -7.81
C TRP A 268 -10.27 7.95 -7.22
N ASN A 269 -10.90 8.56 -6.22
CA ASN A 269 -10.43 9.81 -5.62
C ASN A 269 -9.78 9.58 -4.26
N SER A 270 -8.65 10.22 -4.02
CA SER A 270 -8.05 10.28 -2.69
C SER A 270 -9.00 10.91 -1.66
N THR A 271 -9.12 10.25 -0.52
CA THR A 271 -9.91 10.67 0.65
C THR A 271 -9.07 11.50 1.63
N VAL A 272 -7.74 11.43 1.49
CA VAL A 272 -6.79 12.21 2.27
C VAL A 272 -6.62 13.58 1.63
N ARG A 273 -7.17 14.62 2.26
CA ARG A 273 -6.95 15.99 1.81
C ARG A 273 -5.47 16.37 1.96
N PRO A 274 -4.83 17.01 0.96
CA PRO A 274 -3.49 17.52 1.12
C PRO A 274 -3.45 18.50 2.30
N SER A 275 -2.45 18.36 3.17
CA SER A 275 -2.25 19.29 4.28
C SER A 275 -2.15 20.70 3.70
N ARG A 276 -3.06 21.60 4.09
CA ARG A 276 -2.90 23.03 3.78
C ARG A 276 -1.54 23.46 4.33
N ALA A 277 -0.69 23.99 3.46
CA ALA A 277 0.44 24.79 3.92
C ALA A 277 -0.14 25.97 4.71
N GLU A 278 0.12 25.99 6.02
CA GLU A 278 -0.10 27.18 6.86
C GLU A 278 0.96 28.24 6.59
#